data_AF-A0A937PJT9-F1
#
_entry.id   AF-A0A937PJT9-F1
#
_cell.length_a   1.000
_cell.length_b   1.000
_cell.length_c   1.000
_cell.angle_alpha   90.00
_cell.angle_beta   90.00
_cell.angle_gamma   90.00
#
_symmetry.space_group_name_H-M   'P 1'
#
loop_
_entity.id
_entity.type
_entity.pdbx_description
1 polymer ?
#
loop_
_entity_poly.entity_id
_entity_poly.type
_entity_poly.pdbx_seq_one_letter_code
_entity_poly.pdbx_strand_id
1 'polypeptide(L)'
;MPTVQFQERMKPAALRIYRRLFPGCEVEDLRKEGVKVHVLDKEFGIDSLLTTKQGQWFSIQEKYRAHKWLQYLDFTQEYMNAEGTEHESPGEWFKLGAQLYFYGWANEAETDFEKWAVLDVAAYKLLVERAGGLAAIGTKRQNRIHGRASFFAIPIQKLRPAFVYTYHDLEKA
;
A
#
# COMPACT_ATOMS: atom_id res chain seq x y z
N MET A 1 6.48 18.15 2.73
CA MET A 1 7.37 17.17 3.42
C MET A 1 7.98 16.24 2.37
N PRO A 2 9.24 15.77 2.53
CA PRO A 2 9.93 14.94 1.54
C PRO A 2 9.15 13.69 1.10
N THR A 3 8.42 13.06 2.02
CA THR A 3 7.59 11.87 1.74
C THR A 3 6.42 12.16 0.80
N VAL A 4 5.75 13.32 0.96
CA VAL A 4 4.62 13.73 0.10
C VAL A 4 5.12 13.97 -1.33
N GLN A 5 6.24 14.69 -1.47
CA GLN A 5 6.85 14.94 -2.78
C GLN A 5 7.28 13.65 -3.48
N PHE A 6 7.79 12.67 -2.73
CA PHE A 6 8.11 11.34 -3.27
C PHE A 6 6.86 10.61 -3.77
N GLN A 7 5.78 10.61 -2.99
CA GLN A 7 4.53 9.96 -3.40
C GLN A 7 3.95 10.60 -4.66
N GLU A 8 3.96 11.93 -4.75
CA GLU A 8 3.51 12.67 -5.94
C GLU A 8 4.33 12.32 -7.19
N ARG A 9 5.65 12.15 -7.07
CA ARG A 9 6.53 11.73 -8.17
C ARG A 9 6.24 10.31 -8.67
N MET A 10 5.96 9.39 -7.76
CA MET A 10 5.74 7.97 -8.10
C MET A 10 4.34 7.66 -8.65
N LYS A 11 3.38 8.54 -8.37
CA LYS A 11 1.97 8.33 -8.73
C LYS A 11 1.69 8.18 -10.22
N PRO A 12 2.30 8.96 -11.14
CA PRO A 12 2.17 8.70 -12.57
C PRO A 12 2.53 7.26 -12.97
N ALA A 13 3.53 6.65 -12.32
CA ALA A 13 3.90 5.26 -12.57
C ALA A 13 2.82 4.28 -12.08
N ALA A 14 2.26 4.49 -10.88
CA ALA A 14 1.16 3.68 -10.36
C ALA A 14 -0.09 3.76 -11.25
N LEU A 15 -0.47 4.97 -11.67
CA LEU A 15 -1.58 5.19 -12.60
C LEU A 15 -1.36 4.50 -13.96
N ARG A 16 -0.12 4.49 -14.46
CA ARG A 16 0.26 3.73 -15.66
C ARG A 16 0.06 2.23 -15.47
N ILE A 17 0.45 1.69 -14.32
CA ILE A 17 0.26 0.28 -13.98
C ILE A 17 -1.23 -0.06 -13.92
N TYR A 18 -2.04 0.74 -13.23
CA TYR A 18 -3.49 0.52 -13.17
C TYR A 18 -4.15 0.48 -14.54
N ARG A 19 -3.80 1.42 -15.43
CA ARG A 19 -4.34 1.45 -16.80
C ARG A 19 -3.94 0.23 -17.63
N ARG A 20 -2.80 -0.39 -17.33
CA ARG A 20 -2.37 -1.64 -17.98
C ARG A 20 -3.09 -2.85 -17.42
N LEU A 21 -3.24 -2.93 -16.09
CA LEU A 21 -3.93 -4.03 -15.40
C LEU A 21 -5.44 -4.01 -15.67
N PHE A 22 -6.02 -2.82 -15.80
CA PHE A 22 -7.45 -2.61 -16.01
C PHE A 22 -7.67 -1.71 -17.24
N PRO A 23 -7.53 -2.24 -18.47
CA PRO A 23 -7.61 -1.44 -19.68
C PRO A 23 -8.91 -0.63 -19.78
N GLY A 24 -8.74 0.69 -19.89
CA GLY A 24 -9.87 1.62 -20.02
C GLY A 24 -10.54 1.99 -18.69
N CYS A 25 -9.93 1.69 -17.55
CA CYS A 25 -10.40 2.19 -16.28
C CYS A 25 -10.17 3.70 -16.13
N GLU A 26 -11.04 4.32 -15.35
CA GLU A 26 -10.82 5.64 -14.76
C GLU A 26 -10.26 5.45 -13.35
N VAL A 27 -9.33 6.32 -12.95
CA VAL A 27 -8.75 6.28 -11.59
C VAL A 27 -8.95 7.65 -10.97
N GLU A 28 -9.74 7.68 -9.91
CA GLU A 28 -9.94 8.84 -9.05
C GLU A 28 -8.95 8.78 -7.88
N ASP A 29 -8.23 9.87 -7.68
CA ASP A 29 -7.28 10.03 -6.60
C ASP A 29 -7.96 10.73 -5.42
N LEU A 30 -8.23 9.96 -4.38
CA LEU A 30 -8.98 10.40 -3.21
C LEU A 30 -8.14 11.19 -2.21
N ARG A 31 -6.93 11.61 -2.57
CA ARG A 31 -6.11 12.53 -1.74
C ARG A 31 -6.19 13.99 -2.20
N LYS A 32 -6.77 14.26 -3.37
CA LYS A 32 -6.95 15.63 -3.88
C LYS A 32 -8.17 16.28 -3.21
N GLU A 33 -7.99 17.53 -2.78
CA GLU A 33 -8.82 18.23 -1.80
C GLU A 33 -10.35 18.07 -1.95
N GLY A 34 -10.99 17.72 -0.81
CA GLY A 34 -12.44 17.66 -0.62
C GLY A 34 -12.81 17.11 0.77
N VAL A 35 -13.92 17.54 1.37
CA VAL A 35 -14.32 17.16 2.75
C VAL A 35 -14.62 15.65 2.88
N LYS A 36 -15.12 14.99 1.82
CA LYS A 36 -15.39 13.53 1.79
C LYS A 36 -14.11 12.69 1.65
N VAL A 37 -13.06 13.27 1.07
CA VAL A 37 -11.76 12.66 0.78
C VAL A 37 -10.97 12.40 2.07
N HIS A 38 -11.11 13.26 3.08
CA HIS A 38 -10.42 13.10 4.36
C HIS A 38 -10.90 11.93 5.22
N VAL A 39 -12.15 11.48 5.08
CA VAL A 39 -12.69 10.38 5.91
C VAL A 39 -12.27 9.03 5.34
N LEU A 40 -12.31 8.85 4.02
CA LEU A 40 -11.95 7.58 3.38
C LEU A 40 -10.46 7.26 3.54
N ASP A 41 -9.60 8.27 3.38
CA ASP A 41 -8.17 8.10 3.63
C ASP A 41 -7.88 7.84 5.12
N LYS A 42 -8.35 8.74 6.00
CA LYS A 42 -8.01 8.70 7.44
C LYS A 42 -8.64 7.54 8.21
N GLU A 43 -9.86 7.14 7.87
CA GLU A 43 -10.63 6.14 8.60
C GLU A 43 -10.66 4.78 7.90
N PHE A 44 -10.46 4.72 6.59
CA PHE A 44 -10.56 3.48 5.82
C PHE A 44 -9.28 3.09 5.05
N GLY A 45 -8.23 3.92 5.05
CA GLY A 45 -7.01 3.63 4.30
C GLY A 45 -7.32 3.40 2.82
N ILE A 46 -7.91 4.40 2.17
CA ILE A 46 -8.22 4.35 0.74
C ILE A 46 -7.62 5.60 0.08
N ASP A 47 -6.62 5.38 -0.78
CA ASP A 47 -5.95 6.43 -1.53
C ASP A 47 -6.58 6.70 -2.90
N SER A 48 -7.21 5.68 -3.50
CA SER A 48 -7.71 5.77 -4.89
C SER A 48 -8.92 4.88 -5.12
N LEU A 49 -9.76 5.29 -6.06
CA LEU A 49 -10.88 4.51 -6.59
C LEU A 49 -10.64 4.25 -8.08
N LEU A 50 -10.70 2.98 -8.47
CA LEU A 50 -10.61 2.57 -9.86
C LEU A 50 -12.01 2.17 -10.35
N THR A 51 -12.49 2.77 -11.43
CA THR A 51 -13.77 2.45 -12.06
C THR A 51 -13.53 1.87 -13.45
N THR A 52 -14.05 0.67 -13.70
CA THR A 52 -13.95 0.00 -15.01
C THR A 52 -14.97 0.56 -16.00
N LYS A 53 -14.80 0.29 -17.30
CA LYS A 53 -15.78 0.65 -18.35
C LYS A 53 -17.19 0.10 -18.11
N GLN A 54 -17.30 -0.99 -17.34
CA GLN A 54 -18.57 -1.63 -17.03
C GLN A 54 -19.21 -1.08 -15.75
N GLY A 55 -18.61 -0.05 -15.12
CA GLY A 55 -19.13 0.60 -13.92
C GLY A 55 -18.78 -0.11 -12.61
N GLN A 56 -18.04 -1.22 -12.65
CA GLN A 56 -17.49 -1.84 -11.43
C GLN A 56 -16.39 -0.94 -10.86
N TRP A 57 -16.32 -0.82 -9.54
CA TRP A 57 -15.31 -0.02 -8.85
C TRP A 57 -14.51 -0.85 -7.83
N PHE A 58 -13.27 -0.43 -7.61
CA PHE A 58 -12.35 -1.00 -6.62
C PHE A 58 -11.68 0.10 -5.82
N SER A 59 -11.68 0.00 -4.49
CA SER A 59 -10.90 0.87 -3.60
C SER A 59 -9.47 0.34 -3.43
N ILE A 60 -8.50 1.24 -3.46
CA ILE A 60 -7.06 0.91 -3.44
C ILE A 60 -6.36 1.71 -2.33
N GLN A 61 -5.64 1.02 -1.45
CA GLN A 61 -4.59 1.59 -0.62
C GLN A 61 -3.26 1.53 -1.37
N GLU A 62 -2.46 2.57 -1.27
CA GLU A 62 -1.16 2.68 -1.93
C GLU A 62 -0.05 2.86 -0.91
N LYS A 63 1.08 2.17 -1.12
CA LYS A 63 2.31 2.44 -0.39
C LYS A 63 3.50 2.29 -1.30
N TYR A 64 4.27 3.36 -1.39
CA TYR A 64 5.47 3.43 -2.22
C TYR A 64 6.70 3.50 -1.32
N ARG A 65 7.77 2.81 -1.69
CA ARG A 65 9.06 2.86 -1.00
C ARG A 65 10.16 3.26 -1.95
N ALA A 66 11.06 4.12 -1.46
CA ALA A 66 12.26 4.50 -2.19
C ALA A 66 13.16 3.29 -2.48
N HIS A 67 13.95 3.37 -3.54
CA HIS A 67 14.83 2.29 -4.02
C HIS A 67 15.73 1.70 -2.94
N LYS A 68 16.29 2.53 -2.04
CA LYS A 68 17.18 2.07 -0.94
C LYS A 68 16.55 0.99 -0.04
N TRP A 69 15.23 0.89 -0.03
CA TRP A 69 14.49 -0.09 0.77
C TRP A 69 14.25 -1.41 0.03
N LEU A 70 14.57 -1.49 -1.27
CA LEU A 70 14.40 -2.69 -2.08
C LEU A 70 15.20 -3.88 -1.51
N GLN A 71 16.36 -3.63 -0.93
CA GLN A 71 17.23 -4.65 -0.34
C GLN A 71 16.55 -5.50 0.76
N TYR A 72 15.51 -4.97 1.42
CA TYR A 72 14.80 -5.68 2.49
C TYR A 72 13.71 -6.62 1.96
N LEU A 73 13.18 -6.36 0.75
CA LEU A 73 12.08 -7.11 0.13
C LEU A 73 10.93 -7.44 1.11
N ASP A 74 10.55 -6.46 1.93
CA ASP A 74 9.50 -6.57 2.95
C ASP A 74 8.31 -5.65 2.66
N PHE A 75 7.12 -6.16 2.93
CA PHE A 75 5.90 -5.39 3.04
C PHE A 75 5.79 -4.83 4.47
N THR A 76 5.64 -3.52 4.58
CA THR A 76 5.56 -2.82 5.87
C THR A 76 4.12 -2.45 6.21
N GLN A 77 3.52 -3.22 7.12
CA GLN A 77 2.18 -2.96 7.64
C GLN A 77 2.27 -2.07 8.88
N GLU A 78 1.77 -0.84 8.81
CA GLU A 78 1.69 0.00 10.02
C GLU A 78 0.68 -0.58 11.01
N TYR A 79 1.06 -0.60 12.28
CA TYR A 79 0.31 -1.18 13.38
C TYR A 79 -0.17 -0.12 14.36
N MET A 80 0.73 0.66 14.96
CA MET A 80 0.37 1.78 15.85
C MET A 80 1.02 3.08 15.38
N ASN A 81 0.32 4.19 15.57
CA ASN A 81 0.87 5.54 15.47
C ASN A 81 1.27 6.04 16.84
N ALA A 82 2.34 6.85 16.92
CA ALA A 82 2.83 7.45 18.16
C ALA A 82 3.06 6.44 19.31
N GLU A 83 3.62 5.26 18.98
CA GLU A 83 3.73 4.13 19.90
C GLU A 83 4.56 4.49 21.15
N GLY A 84 3.99 4.18 22.32
CA GLY A 84 4.53 4.48 23.64
C GLY A 84 4.46 5.96 24.01
N THR A 85 3.48 6.70 23.49
CA THR A 85 3.17 8.09 23.88
C THR A 85 1.70 8.22 24.29
N GLU A 86 1.32 9.34 24.91
CA GLU A 86 -0.07 9.64 25.27
C GLU A 86 -1.01 9.82 24.06
N HIS A 87 -0.45 9.96 22.86
CA HIS A 87 -1.19 10.10 21.61
C HIS A 87 -1.20 8.81 20.78
N GLU A 88 -0.86 7.67 21.38
CA GLU A 88 -0.87 6.38 20.70
C GLU A 88 -2.26 6.10 20.11
N SER A 89 -2.31 5.69 18.84
CA SER A 89 -3.55 5.39 18.14
C SER A 89 -3.39 4.24 17.13
N PRO A 90 -4.49 3.55 16.76
CA PRO A 90 -4.44 2.49 15.76
C PRO A 90 -3.90 2.99 14.42
N GLY A 91 -2.94 2.27 13.87
CA GLY A 91 -2.37 2.51 12.55
C GLY A 91 -3.20 1.90 11.41
N GLU A 92 -2.64 1.97 10.21
CA GLU A 92 -3.24 1.49 8.95
C GLU A 92 -3.88 0.09 9.08
N TRP A 93 -3.23 -0.85 9.78
CA TRP A 93 -3.75 -2.22 9.92
C TRP A 93 -5.20 -2.26 10.39
N PHE A 94 -5.58 -1.42 11.34
CA PHE A 94 -6.91 -1.45 11.96
C PHE A 94 -7.96 -0.72 11.14
N LYS A 95 -7.53 0.04 10.15
CA LYS A 95 -8.36 0.92 9.33
C LYS A 95 -8.44 0.48 7.87
N LEU A 96 -7.57 -0.42 7.44
CA LEU A 96 -7.46 -0.89 6.06
C LEU A 96 -8.77 -1.52 5.55
N GLY A 97 -9.60 -0.70 4.91
CA GLY A 97 -10.88 -1.04 4.28
C GLY A 97 -10.85 -0.99 2.76
N ALA A 98 -9.68 -0.72 2.15
CA ALA A 98 -9.49 -0.90 0.71
C ALA A 98 -9.72 -2.36 0.28
N GLN A 99 -10.15 -2.56 -0.97
CA GLN A 99 -10.27 -3.89 -1.57
C GLN A 99 -8.90 -4.40 -2.06
N LEU A 100 -8.08 -3.50 -2.61
CA LEU A 100 -6.76 -3.79 -3.12
C LEU A 100 -5.69 -2.97 -2.39
N TYR A 101 -4.48 -3.52 -2.30
CA TYR A 101 -3.31 -2.82 -1.77
C TYR A 101 -2.20 -2.83 -2.83
N PHE A 102 -1.89 -1.66 -3.39
CA PHE A 102 -0.70 -1.48 -4.24
C PHE A 102 0.54 -1.21 -3.37
N TYR A 103 1.54 -2.06 -3.47
CA TYR A 103 2.82 -1.88 -2.78
C TYR A 103 3.98 -1.93 -3.77
N GLY A 104 4.80 -0.88 -3.81
CA GLY A 104 5.87 -0.77 -4.80
C GLY A 104 7.17 -0.19 -4.25
N TRP A 105 8.29 -0.64 -4.82
CA TRP A 105 9.62 -0.07 -4.63
C TRP A 105 10.03 0.68 -5.89
N ALA A 106 10.29 1.98 -5.76
CA ALA A 106 10.77 2.82 -6.85
C ALA A 106 12.12 2.32 -7.39
N ASN A 107 12.36 2.54 -8.67
CA ASN A 107 13.69 2.46 -9.27
C ASN A 107 14.59 3.61 -8.76
N GLU A 108 15.89 3.55 -9.05
CA GLU A 108 16.86 4.56 -8.59
C GLU A 108 16.54 5.98 -9.06
N ALA A 109 15.95 6.12 -10.25
CA ALA A 109 15.59 7.40 -10.83
C ALA A 109 14.27 7.99 -10.28
N GLU A 110 13.52 7.24 -9.47
CA GLU A 110 12.18 7.58 -8.99
C GLU A 110 11.20 7.94 -10.12
N THR A 111 11.32 7.25 -11.27
CA THR A 111 10.47 7.43 -12.45
C THR A 111 9.51 6.27 -12.67
N ASP A 112 9.82 5.11 -12.11
CA ASP A 112 8.99 3.89 -12.19
C ASP A 112 9.25 2.98 -10.98
N PHE A 113 8.54 1.87 -10.89
CA PHE A 113 8.75 0.85 -9.86
C PHE A 113 9.66 -0.27 -10.37
N GLU A 114 10.75 -0.53 -9.65
CA GLU A 114 11.64 -1.67 -9.88
C GLU A 114 10.93 -2.99 -9.54
N LYS A 115 10.16 -2.99 -8.44
CA LYS A 115 9.28 -4.11 -8.06
C LYS A 115 7.98 -3.57 -7.51
N TRP A 116 6.89 -4.28 -7.75
CA TRP A 116 5.59 -3.97 -7.16
C TRP A 116 4.68 -5.19 -7.12
N ALA A 117 3.69 -5.15 -6.24
CA ALA A 117 2.62 -6.13 -6.17
C ALA A 117 1.29 -5.44 -5.82
N VAL A 118 0.20 -6.00 -6.31
CA VAL A 118 -1.16 -5.66 -5.91
C VAL A 118 -1.70 -6.84 -5.11
N LEU A 119 -2.10 -6.58 -3.87
CA LEU A 119 -2.66 -7.58 -2.98
C LEU A 119 -4.19 -7.44 -2.94
N ASP A 120 -4.87 -8.57 -2.82
CA ASP A 120 -6.26 -8.62 -2.33
C ASP A 120 -6.21 -8.46 -0.81
N VAL A 121 -6.86 -7.41 -0.30
CA VAL A 121 -6.82 -7.07 1.14
C VAL A 121 -7.52 -8.13 1.98
N ALA A 122 -8.64 -8.70 1.51
CA ALA A 122 -9.35 -9.74 2.26
C ALA A 122 -8.51 -11.02 2.33
N ALA A 123 -7.89 -11.43 1.23
CA ALA A 123 -6.98 -12.57 1.19
C ALA A 123 -5.76 -12.36 2.10
N TYR A 124 -5.18 -11.15 2.10
CA TYR A 124 -4.09 -10.78 2.99
C TYR A 124 -4.51 -10.87 4.47
N LYS A 125 -5.66 -10.28 4.84
CA LYS A 125 -6.20 -10.33 6.21
C LYS A 125 -6.41 -11.77 6.68
N LEU A 126 -7.03 -12.61 5.85
CA LEU A 126 -7.24 -14.02 6.16
C LEU A 126 -5.92 -14.81 6.27
N LEU A 127 -4.92 -14.49 5.44
CA LEU A 127 -3.59 -15.09 5.52
C LEU A 127 -2.93 -14.77 6.87
N VAL A 128 -3.00 -13.52 7.30
CA VAL A 128 -2.46 -13.09 8.59
C VAL A 128 -3.19 -13.79 9.74
N GLU A 129 -4.52 -13.82 9.70
CA GLU A 129 -5.35 -14.48 10.72
C GLU A 129 -5.00 -15.96 10.86
N ARG A 130 -4.94 -16.69 9.74
CA ARG A 130 -4.59 -18.12 9.72
C ARG A 130 -3.18 -18.40 10.25
N ALA A 131 -2.26 -17.45 10.10
CA ALA A 131 -0.91 -17.58 10.63
C ALA A 131 -0.84 -17.30 12.15
N GLY A 132 -1.90 -16.81 12.78
CA GLY A 132 -1.91 -16.40 14.19
C GLY A 132 -1.56 -14.94 14.42
N GLY A 133 -1.77 -14.07 13.41
CA GLY A 133 -1.58 -12.63 13.51
C GLY A 133 -0.28 -12.11 12.88
N LEU A 134 -0.12 -10.78 12.86
CA LEU A 134 1.01 -10.10 12.20
C LEU A 134 2.38 -10.54 12.76
N ALA A 135 2.46 -10.80 14.06
CA ALA A 135 3.69 -11.23 14.73
C ALA A 135 4.17 -12.63 14.29
N ALA A 136 3.28 -13.47 13.76
CA ALA A 136 3.66 -14.78 13.25
C ALA A 136 4.31 -14.72 11.86
N ILE A 137 3.99 -13.70 11.06
CA ILE A 137 4.48 -13.59 9.68
C ILE A 137 5.52 -12.49 9.48
N GLY A 138 5.54 -11.46 10.34
CA GLY A 138 6.46 -10.33 10.25
C GLY A 138 7.22 -10.05 11.53
N THR A 139 8.19 -9.15 11.44
CA THR A 139 8.95 -8.65 12.59
C THR A 139 8.48 -7.24 12.93
N LYS A 140 8.07 -7.03 14.18
CA LYS A 140 7.71 -5.69 14.66
C LYS A 140 8.96 -4.79 14.65
N ARG A 141 8.79 -3.59 14.11
CA ARG A 141 9.77 -2.51 14.03
C ARG A 141 9.10 -1.23 14.50
N GLN A 142 9.92 -0.27 14.91
CA GLN A 142 9.45 1.04 15.33
C GLN A 142 10.31 2.09 14.66
N ASN A 143 9.66 3.06 14.00
CA ASN A 143 10.37 4.23 13.50
C ASN A 143 10.61 5.19 14.66
N ARG A 144 11.86 5.36 15.09
CA ARG A 144 12.22 6.26 16.20
C ARG A 144 12.44 7.72 15.77
N ILE A 145 12.46 8.01 14.46
CA ILE A 145 12.88 9.32 13.94
C ILE A 145 11.68 10.23 13.68
N HIS A 146 10.57 9.69 13.17
CA HIS A 146 9.36 10.46 12.85
C HIS A 146 8.09 9.72 13.29
N GLY A 147 7.23 10.39 14.06
CA GLY A 147 5.88 9.91 14.42
C GLY A 147 5.80 8.70 15.36
N ARG A 148 6.94 8.07 15.72
CA ARG A 148 7.01 6.88 16.60
C ARG A 148 6.10 5.73 16.15
N ALA A 149 5.78 5.64 14.86
CA ALA A 149 4.93 4.60 14.33
C ALA A 149 5.61 3.23 14.43
N SER A 150 4.83 2.22 14.79
CA SER A 150 5.25 0.82 14.77
C SER A 150 4.64 0.10 13.58
N PHE A 151 5.40 -0.83 13.02
CA PHE A 151 4.99 -1.57 11.84
C PHE A 151 5.56 -2.97 11.88
N PHE A 152 4.89 -3.89 11.19
CA PHE A 152 5.43 -5.22 10.92
C PHE A 152 6.10 -5.23 9.55
N ALA A 153 7.38 -5.57 9.53
CA ALA A 153 8.11 -5.90 8.31
C ALA A 153 7.87 -7.37 7.97
N ILE A 154 7.08 -7.63 6.94
CA ILE A 154 6.68 -8.98 6.51
C ILE A 154 7.45 -9.32 5.23
N PRO A 155 8.25 -10.41 5.19
CA PRO A 155 8.91 -10.83 3.96
C PRO A 155 7.89 -10.99 2.83
N ILE A 156 8.13 -10.32 1.69
CA ILE A 156 7.13 -10.22 0.62
C ILE A 156 6.71 -11.59 0.08
N GLN A 157 7.59 -12.59 0.11
CA GLN A 157 7.27 -13.94 -0.37
C GLN A 157 6.18 -14.63 0.47
N LYS A 158 6.04 -14.29 1.76
CA LYS A 158 4.98 -14.84 2.63
C LYS A 158 3.59 -14.35 2.23
N LEU A 159 3.51 -13.24 1.49
CA LEU A 159 2.24 -12.65 1.06
C LEU A 159 1.79 -13.11 -0.34
N ARG A 160 2.58 -13.96 -1.02
CA ARG A 160 2.25 -14.49 -2.36
C ARG A 160 0.83 -15.02 -2.52
N PRO A 161 0.24 -15.76 -1.56
CA PRO A 161 -1.13 -16.24 -1.71
C PRO A 161 -2.19 -15.14 -1.77
N ALA A 162 -1.85 -13.90 -1.39
CA ALA A 162 -2.72 -12.74 -1.48
C ALA A 162 -2.44 -11.85 -2.70
N PHE A 163 -1.48 -12.21 -3.56
CA PHE A 163 -1.16 -11.40 -4.74
C PHE A 163 -2.21 -11.62 -5.83
N VAL A 164 -2.70 -10.51 -6.38
CA VAL A 164 -3.55 -10.49 -7.57
C VAL A 164 -2.70 -10.21 -8.80
N TYR A 165 -1.77 -9.25 -8.69
CA TYR A 165 -0.84 -8.88 -9.74
C TYR A 165 0.55 -8.57 -9.17
N THR A 166 1.56 -8.72 -10.01
CA THR A 166 2.97 -8.49 -9.71
C THR A 166 3.68 -7.86 -10.89
N TYR A 167 4.87 -7.32 -10.65
CA TYR A 167 5.73 -6.75 -11.70
C TYR A 167 6.02 -7.71 -12.88
N HIS A 168 5.99 -9.03 -12.66
CA HIS A 168 6.17 -10.02 -13.72
C HIS A 168 4.97 -10.13 -14.68
N ASP A 169 3.78 -9.69 -14.28
CA ASP A 169 2.57 -9.80 -15.11
C ASP A 169 2.57 -8.76 -16.24
N LEU A 170 3.35 -7.68 -16.12
CA LEU A 170 3.53 -6.69 -17.18
C LEU A 170 4.74 -6.94 -18.08
N GLU A 171 5.63 -7.87 -17.71
CA GLU A 171 6.78 -8.28 -18.55
C GLU A 171 6.37 -9.28 -19.64
N LYS A 172 5.16 -9.85 -19.55
CA LYS A 172 4.64 -10.89 -20.45
C LYS A 172 3.58 -10.39 -21.44
N ALA A 173 3.28 -9.10 -21.44
CA ALA A 173 2.23 -8.47 -22.25
C ALA A 173 2.81 -7.67 -23.42
#